data_AF-A0A7X4XE50-F1
#
_entry.id   AF-A0A7X4XE50-F1
#
_cell.length_a   1.000
_cell.length_b   1.000
_cell.length_c   1.000
_cell.angle_alpha   90.00
_cell.angle_beta   90.00
_cell.angle_gamma   90.00
#
_symmetry.space_group_name_H-M   'P 1'
#
loop_
_entity.id
_entity.type
_entity.pdbx_description
1 polymer ?
#
loop_
_entity_poly.entity_id
_entity_poly.type
_entity_poly.pdbx_seq_one_letter_code
_entity_poly.pdbx_strand_id
1 'polypeptide(L)'
;MSRVDALLEKLDECESATAFLQISNKIINLKLKTLLPNIFVQDDLVKEYAVEPLLKKDGPLETTDVISKLMFAMGKISLQTYADIG
;
A
#
# COMPACT_ATOMS: atom_id res chain seq x y z
N MET A 1 -22.78 2.13 -6.24
CA MET A 1 -22.14 2.19 -4.90
C MET A 1 -20.72 2.69 -5.08
N SER A 2 -20.28 3.67 -4.30
CA SER A 2 -18.93 4.22 -4.46
C SER A 2 -17.89 3.25 -3.87
N ARG A 3 -16.63 3.34 -4.32
CA ARG A 3 -15.53 2.55 -3.77
C ARG A 3 -15.28 2.86 -2.28
N VAL A 4 -15.68 4.06 -1.84
CA VAL A 4 -15.60 4.50 -0.44
C VAL A 4 -16.69 3.83 0.39
N ASP A 5 -17.93 3.75 -0.12
CA ASP A 5 -19.05 3.12 0.60
C ASP A 5 -18.75 1.64 0.88
N ALA A 6 -18.25 0.91 -0.13
CA ALA A 6 -17.86 -0.49 0.02
C ALA A 6 -16.67 -0.71 0.99
N LEU A 7 -15.84 0.32 1.19
CA LEU A 7 -14.77 0.28 2.19
C LEU A 7 -15.34 0.50 3.59
N LEU A 8 -16.25 1.46 3.73
CA LEU A 8 -16.91 1.76 5.00
C LEU A 8 -17.74 0.57 5.49
N GLU A 9 -18.49 -0.09 4.61
CA GLU A 9 -19.24 -1.31 4.96
C GLU A 9 -18.32 -2.40 5.55
N LYS A 10 -17.19 -2.69 4.90
CA LYS A 10 -16.23 -3.68 5.41
C LYS A 10 -15.60 -3.32 6.75
N LEU A 11 -15.47 -2.03 7.01
CA LEU A 11 -14.96 -1.53 8.28
C LEU A 11 -16.03 -1.58 9.38
N ASP A 12 -17.29 -1.37 9.02
CA ASP A 12 -18.46 -1.43 9.92
C ASP A 12 -18.78 -2.86 10.37
N GLU A 13 -18.47 -3.86 9.53
CA GLU A 13 -18.55 -5.29 9.87
C GLU A 13 -17.53 -5.76 10.93
N CYS A 14 -16.60 -4.90 11.35
CA CYS A 14 -15.57 -5.28 12.32
C CYS A 14 -16.08 -5.26 13.76
N GLU A 15 -16.14 -6.43 14.41
CA GLU A 15 -16.62 -6.56 15.79
C GLU A 15 -15.61 -6.06 16.86
N SER A 16 -14.39 -5.69 16.47
CA SER A 16 -13.37 -5.20 17.41
C SER A 16 -12.43 -4.19 16.78
N ALA A 17 -11.84 -3.33 17.61
CA ALA A 17 -10.80 -2.38 17.20
C ALA A 17 -9.60 -3.09 16.55
N THR A 18 -9.22 -4.28 17.05
CA THR A 18 -8.14 -5.08 16.47
C THR A 18 -8.48 -5.50 15.03
N ALA A 19 -9.67 -6.02 14.79
CA ALA A 19 -10.12 -6.43 13.46
C ALA A 19 -10.17 -5.22 12.51
N PHE A 20 -10.71 -4.09 12.98
CA PHE A 20 -10.77 -2.84 12.25
C PHE A 20 -9.37 -2.36 11.80
N LEU A 21 -8.39 -2.36 12.71
CA LEU A 21 -7.02 -1.93 12.39
C LEU A 21 -6.32 -2.90 11.44
N GLN A 22 -6.54 -4.21 11.58
CA GLN A 22 -5.99 -5.20 10.64
C GLN A 22 -6.55 -5.04 9.24
N ILE A 23 -7.86 -4.81 9.09
CA ILE A 23 -8.50 -4.58 7.79
C ILE A 23 -8.07 -3.24 7.21
N SER A 24 -8.02 -2.19 8.02
CA SER A 24 -7.51 -0.86 7.61
C SER A 24 -6.08 -0.94 7.08
N ASN A 25 -5.18 -1.62 7.79
CA ASN A 25 -3.80 -1.81 7.35
C ASN A 25 -3.72 -2.59 6.02
N LYS A 26 -4.54 -3.63 5.84
CA LYS A 26 -4.62 -4.36 4.55
C LYS A 26 -5.10 -3.45 3.41
N ILE A 27 -6.09 -2.61 3.65
CA ILE A 27 -6.61 -1.66 2.66
C ILE A 27 -5.51 -0.64 2.28
N ILE A 28 -4.83 -0.07 3.27
CA ILE A 28 -3.72 0.86 3.05
C ILE A 28 -2.62 0.18 2.23
N ASN A 29 -2.20 -1.03 2.60
CA ASN A 29 -1.21 -1.81 1.87
C ASN A 29 -1.58 -1.98 0.39
N LEU A 30 -2.82 -2.38 0.10
CA LEU A 30 -3.31 -2.57 -1.27
C LEU A 30 -3.30 -1.26 -2.07
N LYS A 31 -3.68 -0.14 -1.42
CA LYS A 31 -3.67 1.16 -2.06
C LYS A 31 -2.23 1.61 -2.37
N LEU A 32 -1.31 1.45 -1.42
CA LEU A 32 0.11 1.75 -1.62
C LEU A 32 0.71 0.88 -2.74
N LYS A 33 0.44 -0.43 -2.76
CA LYS A 33 0.88 -1.34 -3.83
C LYS A 33 0.38 -0.93 -5.21
N THR A 34 -0.83 -0.38 -5.30
CA THR A 34 -1.37 0.15 -6.58
C THR A 34 -0.62 1.40 -7.05
N LEU A 35 -0.10 2.22 -6.12
CA LEU A 35 0.64 3.45 -6.43
C LEU A 35 2.12 3.18 -6.69
N LEU A 36 2.66 2.09 -6.14
CA LEU A 36 4.07 1.75 -6.13
C LEU A 36 4.68 1.61 -7.54
N PRO A 37 4.02 1.04 -8.56
CA PRO A 37 4.57 1.03 -9.92
C PRO A 37 4.91 2.43 -10.46
N ASN A 38 4.19 3.48 -10.03
CA ASN A 38 4.37 4.85 -10.52
C ASN A 38 5.66 5.51 -10.01
N ILE A 39 6.39 4.88 -9.09
CA ILE A 39 7.67 5.39 -8.58
C ILE A 39 8.88 4.81 -9.31
N PHE A 40 8.69 3.73 -10.06
CA PHE A 40 9.75 3.06 -10.80
C PHE A 40 9.82 3.52 -12.25
N VAL A 41 10.96 3.25 -12.88
CA VAL A 41 11.18 3.44 -14.31
C VAL A 41 10.18 2.59 -15.10
N GLN A 42 9.60 3.17 -16.14
CA GLN A 42 8.51 2.54 -16.91
C GLN A 42 8.97 1.75 -18.15
N ASP A 43 10.27 1.58 -18.32
CA ASP A 43 10.86 0.76 -19.37
C ASP A 43 10.47 -0.71 -19.21
N ASP A 44 10.12 -1.39 -20.31
CA ASP A 44 9.54 -2.73 -20.27
C ASP A 44 10.53 -3.78 -19.75
N LEU A 45 11.82 -3.67 -20.08
CA LEU A 45 12.84 -4.57 -19.55
C LEU A 45 13.10 -4.30 -18.06
N VAL A 46 13.13 -3.03 -17.65
CA VAL A 46 13.26 -2.69 -16.23
C VAL A 46 12.06 -3.22 -15.43
N LYS A 47 10.85 -3.16 -16.01
CA LYS A 47 9.65 -3.73 -15.38
C LYS A 47 9.77 -5.23 -15.16
N GLU A 48 10.05 -5.97 -16.23
CA GLU A 48 10.14 -7.43 -16.22
C GLU A 48 11.23 -7.93 -15.27
N TYR A 49 12.44 -7.36 -15.37
CA TYR A 49 13.61 -7.92 -14.69
C TYR A 49 13.87 -7.33 -13.30
N ALA A 50 13.33 -6.14 -12.98
CA ALA A 50 13.57 -5.49 -11.69
C ALA A 50 12.27 -5.18 -10.93
N VAL A 51 11.28 -4.52 -11.56
CA VAL A 51 10.09 -4.05 -10.83
C VAL A 51 9.19 -5.20 -10.40
N GLU A 52 8.84 -6.12 -11.30
CA GLU A 52 7.98 -7.26 -10.97
C GLU A 52 8.56 -8.14 -9.85
N PRO A 53 9.86 -8.49 -9.84
CA PRO A 53 10.49 -9.18 -8.72
C PRO A 53 10.43 -8.45 -7.37
N LEU A 54 10.39 -7.11 -7.36
CA LEU A 54 10.25 -6.32 -6.13
C LEU A 54 8.82 -6.37 -5.58
N LEU A 55 7.82 -6.49 -6.46
CA LEU A 55 6.39 -6.37 -6.16
C LEU A 55 5.66 -7.72 -5.99
N LYS A 56 6.30 -8.83 -6.37
CA LYS A 56 5.71 -10.17 -6.20
C LYS A 56 5.40 -10.49 -4.74
N LYS A 57 4.54 -11.48 -4.53
CA LYS A 57 4.31 -12.08 -3.20
C LYS A 57 5.63 -12.61 -2.65
N ASP A 58 5.91 -12.35 -1.36
CA ASP A 58 7.19 -12.62 -0.70
C ASP A 58 8.39 -11.81 -1.28
N GLY A 59 8.12 -10.75 -2.03
CA GLY A 59 9.11 -9.77 -2.49
C GLY A 59 9.46 -8.74 -1.40
N PRO A 60 10.55 -7.97 -1.57
CA PRO A 60 11.01 -7.01 -0.57
C PRO A 60 10.00 -5.87 -0.30
N LEU A 61 9.10 -5.56 -1.24
CA LEU A 61 8.11 -4.49 -1.10
C LEU A 61 6.70 -5.03 -0.81
N GLU A 62 6.60 -5.91 0.19
CA GLU A 62 5.33 -6.55 0.54
C GLU A 62 4.56 -5.85 1.66
N THR A 63 5.27 -5.45 2.73
CA THR A 63 4.63 -4.95 3.96
C THR A 63 4.34 -3.46 3.90
N THR A 64 3.30 -3.03 4.63
CA THR A 64 2.90 -1.61 4.68
C THR A 64 4.04 -0.73 5.20
N ASP A 65 4.78 -1.22 6.20
CA ASP A 65 5.94 -0.54 6.77
C ASP A 65 7.04 -0.26 5.73
N VAL A 66 7.47 -1.29 4.98
CA VAL A 66 8.54 -1.11 3.98
C VAL A 66 8.09 -0.23 2.82
N ILE A 67 6.86 -0.45 2.34
CA ILE A 67 6.32 0.33 1.21
C ILE A 67 6.14 1.81 1.60
N SER A 68 5.59 2.10 2.78
CA SER A 68 5.39 3.48 3.23
C SER A 68 6.70 4.24 3.39
N LYS A 69 7.75 3.58 3.92
CA LYS A 69 9.12 4.12 4.00
C LYS A 69 9.65 4.51 2.62
N LEU A 70 9.52 3.62 1.64
CA LEU A 70 9.96 3.89 0.26
C LEU A 70 9.16 5.04 -0.36
N MET A 71 7.84 5.03 -0.23
CA MET A 71 6.97 6.09 -0.76
C MET A 71 7.30 7.46 -0.15
N PHE A 72 7.62 7.50 1.13
CA PHE A 72 8.07 8.71 1.82
C PHE A 72 9.45 9.16 1.32
N ALA A 73 10.42 8.24 1.25
CA ALA A 73 11.77 8.52 0.75
C ALA A 73 11.77 9.06 -0.70
N MET A 74 10.80 8.64 -1.52
CA MET A 74 10.61 9.08 -2.90
C MET A 74 9.74 10.35 -3.03
N GLY A 75 9.34 10.96 -1.91
CA GLY A 75 8.54 12.19 -1.88
C GLY A 75 7.11 12.03 -2.40
N LYS A 76 6.55 10.81 -2.39
CA LYS A 76 5.20 10.53 -2.90
C LYS A 76 4.10 10.65 -1.85
N ILE A 77 4.47 10.63 -0.58
CA ILE A 77 3.58 10.89 0.55
C ILE A 77 4.24 11.91 1.47
N SER A 78 3.43 12.69 2.20
CA SER A 78 3.94 13.66 3.17
C SER A 78 4.44 12.96 4.44
N LEU A 79 5.21 13.68 5.26
CA LEU A 79 5.60 13.21 6.60
C LEU A 79 4.37 12.89 7.46
N GLN A 80 3.32 13.70 7.36
CA GLN A 80 2.07 13.49 8.09
C GLN A 80 1.41 12.16 7.66
N THR A 81 1.23 11.94 6.36
CA THR A 81 0.66 10.68 5.86
C THR A 81 1.50 9.47 6.24
N TYR A 82 2.84 9.59 6.20
CA TYR A 82 3.73 8.53 6.65
C TYR A 82 3.56 8.24 8.15
N ALA A 83 3.47 9.27 8.99
CA ALA A 83 3.26 9.15 10.42
C ALA A 83 1.87 8.56 10.77
N ASP A 84 0.83 8.84 9.99
CA ASP A 84 -0.51 8.28 10.20
C ASP A 84 -0.61 6.78 9.84
N ILE A 85 0.31 6.28 9.01
CA ILE A 85 0.35 4.87 8.57
C ILE A 85 1.11 3.98 9.57
N GLY A 86 2.19 4.50 10.17
CA GLY A 86 3.11 3.77 11.06
C GLY A 86 2.62 3.65 12.49
#